data_AF-A0A966G1E8-F1
#
_entry.id   AF-A0A966G1E8-F1
#
_cell.length_a   1.000
_cell.length_b   1.000
_cell.length_c   1.000
_cell.angle_alpha   90.00
_cell.angle_beta   90.00
_cell.angle_gamma   90.00
#
_symmetry.space_group_name_H-M   'P 1'
#
loop_
_entity.id
_entity.type
_entity.pdbx_description
1 polymer ?
#
loop_
_entity_poly.entity_id
_entity_poly.type
_entity_poly.pdbx_seq_one_letter_code
_entity_poly.pdbx_strand_id
1 'polypeptide(L)'
;MPNEENKKKDIWDKITAITPLLIGLLITGIGAIFTNIYNFRQLQLNEIAILDKFRPLLISKNPQEREFAYSTFVAVGQERLAIRLISSTQDQSGRRALEEIKAQGSSDTSQKAAQVLQTLSNEEKNSLINLTSNIYSKNQITRRNATDILASAQWRNNDSYLVKELINNYNKDQNNYFGITNTLFLLAKVNNETFKNNLNDIKKIVESGDKILSPKDKKDYLVPIKNRISSINSL
;
A
#
# COMPACT_ATOMS: atom_id res chain seq x y z
N MET A 1 40.89 51.47 -58.77
CA MET A 1 39.76 50.55 -58.54
C MET A 1 40.20 49.52 -57.51
N PRO A 2 39.69 49.54 -56.28
CA PRO A 2 40.13 48.60 -55.24
C PRO A 2 39.50 47.23 -55.48
N ASN A 3 40.35 46.19 -55.57
CA ASN A 3 40.00 44.80 -55.87
C ASN A 3 38.97 44.24 -54.88
N GLU A 4 37.76 43.98 -55.37
CA GLU A 4 36.69 43.28 -54.63
C GLU A 4 37.03 41.79 -54.36
N GLU A 5 38.06 41.23 -55.01
CA GLU A 5 38.47 39.83 -54.81
C GLU A 5 38.99 39.54 -53.40
N ASN A 6 39.65 40.50 -52.73
CA ASN A 6 40.24 40.27 -51.41
C ASN A 6 39.19 40.14 -50.28
N LYS A 7 38.01 40.74 -50.42
CA LYS A 7 36.95 40.67 -49.39
C LYS A 7 36.28 39.30 -49.34
N LYS A 8 36.17 38.62 -50.48
CA LYS A 8 35.56 37.28 -50.53
C LYS A 8 36.49 36.22 -49.93
N LYS A 9 37.80 36.33 -50.17
CA LYS A 9 38.79 35.39 -49.63
C LYS A 9 38.87 35.41 -48.10
N ASP A 10 38.77 36.60 -47.49
CA ASP A 10 38.78 36.77 -46.02
C ASP A 10 37.55 36.14 -45.32
N ILE A 11 36.38 36.14 -45.96
CA ILE A 11 35.19 35.46 -45.40
C ILE A 11 35.34 33.95 -45.49
N TRP A 12 35.87 33.43 -46.61
CA TRP A 12 36.16 32.00 -46.75
C TRP A 12 37.20 31.52 -45.76
N ASP A 13 38.27 32.30 -45.53
CA ASP A 13 39.33 31.97 -44.56
C ASP A 13 38.82 32.01 -43.10
N LYS A 14 37.88 32.89 -42.76
CA LYS A 14 37.22 32.93 -41.44
C LYS A 14 36.30 31.73 -41.22
N ILE A 15 35.58 31.30 -42.26
CA ILE A 15 34.71 30.11 -42.19
C ILE A 15 35.56 28.84 -42.05
N THR A 16 36.64 28.69 -42.82
CA THR A 16 37.54 27.54 -42.71
C THR A 16 38.29 27.52 -41.38
N ALA A 17 38.62 28.66 -40.78
CA ALA A 17 39.20 28.73 -39.44
C ALA A 17 38.23 28.27 -38.33
N ILE A 18 36.92 28.48 -38.49
CA ILE A 18 35.88 28.11 -37.49
C ILE A 18 35.33 26.69 -37.74
N THR A 19 35.50 26.17 -38.95
CA THR A 19 34.97 24.86 -39.37
C THR A 19 35.42 23.69 -38.46
N PRO A 20 36.70 23.57 -38.03
CA PRO A 20 37.12 22.52 -37.11
C PRO A 20 36.41 22.57 -35.74
N LEU A 21 36.11 23.77 -35.24
CA LEU A 21 35.44 23.96 -33.96
C LEU A 21 33.94 23.60 -34.03
N LEU A 22 33.27 23.95 -35.12
CA LEU A 22 31.88 23.55 -35.38
C LEU A 22 31.75 22.03 -35.57
N ILE A 23 32.69 21.42 -36.31
CA ILE A 23 32.73 19.97 -36.50
C ILE A 23 33.00 19.27 -35.16
N GLY A 24 33.95 19.76 -34.36
CA GLY A 24 34.23 19.22 -33.02
C GLY A 24 33.03 19.28 -32.09
N LEU A 25 32.27 20.38 -32.12
CA LEU A 25 31.06 20.55 -31.31
C LEU A 25 29.91 19.65 -31.79
N LEU A 26 29.75 19.46 -33.10
CA LEU A 26 28.77 18.54 -33.67
C LEU A 26 29.08 17.08 -33.32
N ILE A 27 30.34 16.66 -33.46
CA ILE A 27 30.78 15.30 -33.10
C ILE A 27 30.56 15.05 -31.61
N THR A 28 30.92 16.01 -30.75
CA THR A 28 30.72 15.91 -29.30
C THR A 28 29.22 15.88 -28.94
N GLY A 29 28.41 16.72 -29.59
CA GLY A 29 26.96 16.75 -29.39
C GLY A 29 26.28 15.44 -29.79
N ILE A 30 26.65 14.87 -30.95
CA ILE A 30 26.16 13.57 -31.40
C ILE A 30 26.61 12.47 -30.43
N GLY A 31 27.87 12.47 -30.00
CA GLY A 31 28.39 11.52 -29.01
C GLY A 31 27.64 11.58 -27.67
N ALA A 32 27.32 12.78 -27.18
CA ALA A 32 26.54 12.98 -25.96
C ALA A 32 25.10 12.45 -26.11
N ILE A 33 24.43 12.70 -27.24
CA ILE A 33 23.09 12.19 -27.54
C ILE A 33 23.10 10.66 -27.61
N PHE A 34 24.05 10.07 -28.34
CA PHE A 34 24.18 8.61 -28.46
C PHE A 34 24.46 7.95 -27.12
N THR A 35 25.36 8.51 -26.31
CA THR A 35 25.66 8.02 -24.96
C THR A 35 24.40 8.03 -24.09
N ASN A 36 23.61 9.11 -24.15
CA ASN A 36 22.38 9.22 -23.39
C ASN A 36 21.32 8.18 -23.83
N ILE A 37 21.13 8.00 -25.15
CA ILE A 37 20.21 7.00 -25.70
C ILE A 37 20.65 5.57 -25.35
N TYR A 38 21.94 5.28 -25.47
CA TYR A 38 22.48 3.95 -25.21
C TYR A 38 22.35 3.58 -23.73
N ASN A 39 22.67 4.51 -22.83
CA ASN A 39 22.47 4.34 -21.39
C ASN A 39 20.99 4.08 -21.06
N PHE A 40 20.06 4.78 -21.71
CA PHE A 40 18.63 4.56 -21.52
C PHE A 40 18.18 3.15 -21.96
N ARG A 41 18.64 2.68 -23.13
CA ARG A 41 18.31 1.32 -23.61
C ARG A 41 18.91 0.24 -22.71
N GLN A 42 20.14 0.43 -22.22
CA GLN A 42 20.75 -0.50 -21.28
C GLN A 42 19.98 -0.57 -19.95
N LEU A 43 19.51 0.57 -19.44
CA LEU A 43 18.67 0.61 -18.24
C LEU A 43 17.39 -0.23 -18.43
N GLN A 44 16.72 -0.08 -19.58
CA GLN A 44 15.51 -0.83 -19.90
C GLN A 44 15.77 -2.34 -20.03
N LEU A 45 16.88 -2.74 -20.65
CA LEU A 45 17.25 -4.16 -20.76
C LEU A 45 17.54 -4.77 -19.38
N ASN A 46 18.19 -4.02 -18.50
CA ASN A 46 18.43 -4.45 -17.12
C ASN A 46 17.11 -4.60 -16.34
N GLU A 47 16.17 -3.66 -16.49
CA GLU A 47 14.83 -3.77 -15.90
C GLU A 47 14.12 -5.07 -16.35
N ILE A 48 14.14 -5.37 -17.65
CA ILE A 48 13.51 -6.57 -18.22
C ILE A 48 14.17 -7.85 -17.67
N ALA A 49 15.51 -7.90 -17.63
CA ALA A 49 16.24 -9.06 -17.14
C ALA A 49 16.00 -9.31 -15.64
N ILE A 50 15.95 -8.26 -14.82
CA ILE A 50 15.59 -8.37 -13.40
C ILE A 50 14.14 -8.83 -13.29
N LEU A 51 13.22 -8.23 -14.05
CA LEU A 51 11.81 -8.61 -14.01
C LEU A 51 11.61 -10.09 -14.34
N ASP A 52 12.28 -10.61 -15.37
CA ASP A 52 12.18 -12.02 -15.75
C ASP A 52 12.66 -12.96 -14.63
N LYS A 53 13.77 -12.60 -13.98
CA LYS A 53 14.32 -13.35 -12.83
C LYS A 53 13.40 -13.33 -11.61
N PHE A 54 12.76 -12.19 -11.32
CA PHE A 54 11.91 -12.02 -10.14
C PHE A 54 10.42 -12.31 -10.41
N ARG A 55 10.03 -12.55 -11.66
CA ARG A 55 8.65 -12.85 -12.05
C ARG A 55 8.02 -13.97 -11.22
N PRO A 56 8.68 -15.12 -10.97
CA PRO A 56 8.08 -16.19 -10.16
C PRO A 56 7.74 -15.74 -8.73
N LEU A 57 8.59 -14.90 -8.14
CA LEU A 57 8.41 -14.37 -6.80
C LEU A 57 7.29 -13.33 -6.76
N LEU A 58 7.21 -12.45 -7.76
CA LEU A 58 6.16 -11.43 -7.88
C LEU A 58 4.75 -12.03 -8.02
N ILE A 59 4.61 -13.20 -8.64
CA ILE A 59 3.31 -13.88 -8.81
C ILE A 59 3.06 -14.97 -7.76
N SER A 60 3.97 -15.13 -6.80
CA SER A 60 3.84 -16.15 -5.76
C SER A 60 2.60 -15.90 -4.92
N LYS A 61 1.98 -16.97 -4.42
CA LYS A 61 0.90 -16.87 -3.42
C LYS A 61 1.43 -16.45 -2.05
N ASN A 62 2.71 -16.68 -1.78
CA ASN A 62 3.36 -16.32 -0.53
C ASN A 62 3.67 -14.81 -0.47
N PRO A 63 3.05 -14.05 0.45
CA PRO A 63 3.31 -12.60 0.58
C PRO A 63 4.77 -12.26 0.87
N GLN A 64 5.49 -13.13 1.59
CA GLN A 64 6.90 -12.89 1.94
C GLN A 64 7.81 -12.95 0.71
N GLU A 65 7.50 -13.83 -0.25
CA GLU A 65 8.24 -13.91 -1.52
C GLU A 65 8.00 -12.66 -2.38
N ARG A 66 6.76 -12.16 -2.41
CA ARG A 66 6.41 -10.91 -3.10
C ARG A 66 7.08 -9.70 -2.44
N GLU A 67 7.04 -9.60 -1.12
CA GLU A 67 7.75 -8.55 -0.35
C GLU A 67 9.25 -8.56 -0.63
N PHE A 68 9.86 -9.75 -0.63
CA PHE A 68 11.28 -9.91 -0.95
C PHE A 68 11.59 -9.45 -2.39
N ALA A 69 10.74 -9.78 -3.35
CA ALA A 69 10.91 -9.32 -4.73
C ALA A 69 10.86 -7.79 -4.83
N TYR A 70 9.86 -7.14 -4.21
CA TYR A 70 9.75 -5.68 -4.18
C TYR A 70 10.95 -5.01 -3.50
N SER A 71 11.37 -5.52 -2.35
CA SER A 71 12.53 -5.01 -1.62
C SER A 71 13.81 -5.16 -2.43
N THR A 72 13.94 -6.24 -3.21
CA THR A 72 15.10 -6.43 -4.09
C THR A 72 15.12 -5.39 -5.21
N PHE A 73 13.97 -5.04 -5.81
CA PHE A 73 13.92 -3.94 -6.78
C PHE A 73 14.39 -2.62 -6.17
N VAL A 74 13.99 -2.31 -4.94
CA VAL A 74 14.46 -1.11 -4.22
C VAL A 74 15.97 -1.16 -4.02
N ALA A 75 16.50 -2.26 -3.49
CA ALA A 75 17.92 -2.43 -3.20
C ALA A 75 18.83 -2.30 -4.43
N VAL A 76 18.34 -2.66 -5.63
CA VAL A 76 19.10 -2.52 -6.89
C VAL A 76 18.79 -1.22 -7.65
N GLY A 77 18.16 -0.25 -6.99
CA GLY A 77 17.90 1.09 -7.53
C GLY A 77 16.70 1.18 -8.49
N GLN A 78 15.86 0.15 -8.54
CA GLN A 78 14.69 0.05 -9.42
C GLN A 78 13.40 0.51 -8.70
N GLU A 79 13.49 1.59 -7.92
CA GLU A 79 12.38 2.13 -7.12
C GLU A 79 11.15 2.44 -7.98
N ARG A 80 11.33 3.07 -9.13
CA ARG A 80 10.23 3.45 -10.04
C ARG A 80 9.48 2.24 -10.56
N LEU A 81 10.19 1.16 -10.86
CA LEU A 81 9.59 -0.10 -11.30
C LEU A 81 8.82 -0.74 -10.14
N ALA A 82 9.39 -0.78 -8.93
CA ALA A 82 8.71 -1.28 -7.74
C ALA A 82 7.40 -0.52 -7.48
N ILE A 83 7.43 0.83 -7.43
CA ILE A 83 6.23 1.66 -7.26
C ILE A 83 5.18 1.32 -8.32
N ARG A 84 5.58 1.24 -9.60
CA ARG A 84 4.66 0.97 -10.70
C ARG A 84 4.00 -0.40 -10.57
N LEU A 85 4.79 -1.43 -10.26
CA LEU A 85 4.28 -2.79 -10.07
C LEU A 85 3.29 -2.84 -8.91
N ILE A 86 3.68 -2.31 -7.74
CA ILE A 86 2.84 -2.32 -6.54
C ILE A 86 1.55 -1.53 -6.78
N SER A 87 1.65 -0.35 -7.40
CA SER A 87 0.47 0.47 -7.72
C SER A 87 -0.44 -0.18 -8.75
N SER A 88 0.09 -0.97 -9.70
CA SER A 88 -0.72 -1.62 -10.72
C SER A 88 -1.42 -2.86 -10.19
N THR A 89 -0.79 -3.59 -9.26
CA THR A 89 -1.35 -4.81 -8.67
C THR A 89 -2.13 -4.55 -7.39
N GLN A 90 -1.99 -3.36 -6.80
CA GLN A 90 -2.46 -3.01 -5.46
C GLN A 90 -2.00 -4.03 -4.40
N ASP A 91 -0.77 -4.55 -4.54
CA ASP A 91 -0.27 -5.61 -3.68
C ASP A 91 0.25 -5.07 -2.35
N GLN A 92 -0.43 -5.43 -1.25
CA GLN A 92 -0.05 -5.06 0.11
C GLN A 92 1.33 -5.59 0.54
N SER A 93 1.86 -6.61 -0.14
CA SER A 93 3.21 -7.13 0.13
C SER A 93 4.30 -6.11 -0.22
N GLY A 94 3.98 -5.10 -1.05
CA GLY A 94 4.89 -4.03 -1.43
C GLY A 94 5.01 -2.89 -0.42
N ARG A 95 4.22 -2.87 0.67
CA ARG A 95 4.16 -1.73 1.60
C ARG A 95 5.52 -1.37 2.19
N ARG A 96 6.28 -2.36 2.67
CA ARG A 96 7.60 -2.12 3.27
C ARG A 96 8.57 -1.49 2.28
N ALA A 97 8.58 -1.96 1.04
CA ALA A 97 9.39 -1.38 -0.03
C ALA A 97 8.97 0.08 -0.30
N LEU A 98 7.67 0.39 -0.30
CA LEU A 98 7.19 1.77 -0.44
C LEU A 98 7.56 2.65 0.75
N GLU A 99 7.56 2.13 1.98
CA GLU A 99 8.00 2.87 3.17
C GLU A 99 9.49 3.20 3.10
N GLU A 100 10.31 2.26 2.64
CA GLU A 100 11.73 2.46 2.39
C GLU A 100 11.96 3.54 1.32
N ILE A 101 11.29 3.44 0.17
CA ILE A 101 11.38 4.46 -0.90
C ILE A 101 10.88 5.82 -0.41
N LYS A 102 9.81 5.87 0.39
CA LYS A 102 9.32 7.12 0.98
C LYS A 102 10.38 7.76 1.88
N ALA A 103 11.12 6.96 2.64
CA ALA A 103 12.12 7.44 3.58
C ALA A 103 13.45 7.84 2.92
N GLN A 104 13.90 7.10 1.90
CA GLN A 104 15.25 7.21 1.35
C GLN A 104 15.31 7.61 -0.12
N GLY A 105 14.20 7.50 -0.85
CA GLY A 105 14.13 7.79 -2.27
C GLY A 105 14.28 9.28 -2.60
N SER A 106 14.49 9.57 -3.87
CA SER A 106 14.45 10.94 -4.41
C SER A 106 13.12 11.64 -4.11
N SER A 107 13.08 12.97 -4.14
CA SER A 107 11.83 13.73 -3.90
C SER A 107 10.65 13.25 -4.76
N ASP A 108 10.88 12.89 -6.03
CA ASP A 108 9.84 12.38 -6.93
C ASP A 108 9.39 10.96 -6.54
N THR A 109 10.33 10.05 -6.27
CA THR A 109 9.99 8.66 -5.92
C THR A 109 9.38 8.55 -4.52
N SER A 110 9.85 9.35 -3.57
CA SER A 110 9.28 9.46 -2.23
C SER A 110 7.83 9.96 -2.27
N GLN A 111 7.53 11.02 -3.03
CA GLN A 111 6.17 11.52 -3.19
C GLN A 111 5.24 10.47 -3.81
N LYS A 112 5.68 9.79 -4.87
CA LYS A 112 4.90 8.71 -5.50
C LYS A 112 4.67 7.53 -4.57
N ALA A 113 5.69 7.11 -3.82
CA ALA A 113 5.55 6.04 -2.84
C ALA A 113 4.55 6.41 -1.74
N ALA A 114 4.56 7.65 -1.25
CA ALA A 114 3.59 8.15 -0.29
C ALA A 114 2.14 8.12 -0.85
N GLN A 115 1.95 8.49 -2.11
CA GLN A 115 0.64 8.41 -2.77
C GLN A 115 0.14 6.97 -2.88
N VAL A 116 0.99 6.04 -3.30
CA VAL A 116 0.61 4.62 -3.40
C VAL A 116 0.30 4.03 -2.02
N LEU A 117 1.09 4.34 -0.99
CA LEU A 117 0.80 3.94 0.40
C LEU A 117 -0.56 4.44 0.88
N GLN A 118 -0.95 5.66 0.49
CA GLN A 118 -2.26 6.22 0.82
C GLN A 118 -3.38 5.45 0.10
N THR A 119 -3.21 5.13 -1.18
CA THR A 119 -4.17 4.31 -1.95
C THR A 119 -4.35 2.94 -1.32
N LEU A 120 -3.24 2.23 -1.02
CA LEU A 120 -3.28 0.92 -0.37
C LEU A 120 -4.00 0.97 0.98
N SER A 121 -3.72 1.99 1.79
CA SER A 121 -4.39 2.19 3.09
C SER A 121 -5.89 2.46 2.94
N ASN A 122 -6.30 3.21 1.92
CA ASN A 122 -7.72 3.47 1.64
C ASN A 122 -8.44 2.21 1.18
N GLU A 123 -7.81 1.38 0.35
CA GLU A 123 -8.36 0.11 -0.09
C GLU A 123 -8.54 -0.89 1.06
N GLU A 124 -7.53 -1.00 1.94
CA GLU A 124 -7.63 -1.80 3.17
C GLU A 124 -8.79 -1.33 4.05
N LYS A 125 -8.91 -0.01 4.23
CA LYS A 125 -10.03 0.57 4.99
C LYS A 125 -11.38 0.23 4.37
N ASN A 126 -11.52 0.36 3.05
CA ASN A 126 -12.77 0.04 2.35
C ASN A 126 -13.10 -1.45 2.45
N SER A 127 -12.09 -2.32 2.34
CA SER A 127 -12.24 -3.76 2.55
C SER A 127 -12.75 -4.06 3.97
N LEU A 128 -12.17 -3.40 4.98
CA LEU A 128 -12.61 -3.53 6.37
C LEU A 128 -14.06 -3.06 6.57
N ILE A 129 -14.44 -1.92 6.00
CA ILE A 129 -15.82 -1.42 6.05
C ILE A 129 -16.79 -2.43 5.44
N ASN A 130 -16.44 -3.00 4.27
CA ASN A 130 -17.27 -3.99 3.61
C ASN A 130 -17.39 -5.29 4.45
N LEU A 131 -16.28 -5.78 5.00
CA LEU A 131 -16.27 -6.98 5.84
C LEU A 131 -17.09 -6.78 7.12
N THR A 132 -16.91 -5.66 7.81
CA THR A 132 -17.66 -5.35 9.05
C THR A 132 -19.14 -5.13 8.79
N SER A 133 -19.54 -4.58 7.63
CA SER A 133 -20.94 -4.55 7.21
C SER A 133 -21.47 -5.97 6.94
N ASN A 134 -20.66 -6.82 6.30
CA ASN A 134 -21.05 -8.18 5.92
C ASN A 134 -21.29 -9.12 7.11
N ILE A 135 -20.73 -8.87 8.30
CA ILE A 135 -21.06 -9.67 9.49
C ILE A 135 -22.52 -9.49 9.95
N TYR A 136 -23.20 -8.43 9.50
CA TYR A 136 -24.63 -8.17 9.71
C TYR A 136 -25.52 -8.64 8.55
N SER A 137 -24.93 -9.17 7.46
CA SER A 137 -25.69 -9.65 6.29
C SER A 137 -26.75 -10.69 6.67
N LYS A 138 -27.89 -10.74 5.99
CA LYS A 138 -28.89 -11.81 6.17
C LYS A 138 -28.38 -13.17 5.64
N ASN A 139 -27.44 -13.18 4.71
CA ASN A 139 -26.85 -14.39 4.15
C ASN A 139 -25.81 -14.99 5.11
N GLN A 140 -26.02 -16.24 5.54
CA GLN A 140 -25.16 -16.93 6.50
C GLN A 140 -23.72 -17.14 5.99
N ILE A 141 -23.55 -17.50 4.72
CA ILE A 141 -22.24 -17.74 4.10
C ILE A 141 -21.45 -16.43 4.08
N THR A 142 -22.08 -15.33 3.67
CA THR A 142 -21.46 -14.00 3.68
C THR A 142 -21.00 -13.59 5.08
N ARG A 143 -21.85 -13.76 6.10
CA ARG A 143 -21.48 -13.45 7.49
C ARG A 143 -20.30 -14.27 7.98
N ARG A 144 -20.34 -15.58 7.72
CA ARG A 144 -19.29 -16.51 8.16
C ARG A 144 -17.96 -16.16 7.51
N ASN A 145 -17.93 -16.00 6.20
CA ASN A 145 -16.72 -15.63 5.48
C ASN A 145 -16.14 -14.29 5.98
N ALA A 146 -16.99 -13.28 6.19
CA ALA A 146 -16.54 -12.00 6.71
C ALA A 146 -15.97 -12.12 8.14
N THR A 147 -16.64 -12.89 9.01
CA THR A 147 -16.19 -13.12 10.38
C THR A 147 -14.88 -13.89 10.42
N ASP A 148 -14.73 -14.93 9.58
CA ASP A 148 -13.50 -15.73 9.48
C ASP A 148 -12.32 -14.86 9.01
N ILE A 149 -12.54 -14.00 8.00
CA ILE A 149 -11.52 -13.06 7.51
C ILE A 149 -11.14 -12.05 8.61
N LEU A 150 -12.11 -11.43 9.28
CA LEU A 150 -11.86 -10.43 10.33
C LEU A 150 -11.24 -11.03 11.60
N ALA A 151 -11.55 -12.30 11.89
CA ALA A 151 -10.99 -13.01 13.04
C ALA A 151 -9.56 -13.51 12.80
N SER A 152 -9.11 -13.52 11.54
CA SER A 152 -7.72 -13.83 11.20
C SER A 152 -6.77 -12.77 11.77
N ALA A 153 -5.56 -13.19 12.13
CA ALA A 153 -4.62 -12.35 12.87
C ALA A 153 -4.15 -11.09 12.11
N GLN A 154 -4.38 -11.01 10.80
CA GLN A 154 -3.88 -9.94 9.93
C GLN A 154 -4.45 -8.56 10.26
N TRP A 155 -5.65 -8.50 10.86
CA TRP A 155 -6.32 -7.21 11.16
C TRP A 155 -5.89 -6.57 12.48
N ARG A 156 -5.13 -7.27 13.32
CA ARG A 156 -4.76 -6.78 14.67
C ARG A 156 -3.95 -5.49 14.65
N ASN A 157 -3.17 -5.26 13.60
CA ASN A 157 -2.42 -4.03 13.42
C ASN A 157 -3.31 -2.82 13.06
N ASN A 158 -4.56 -3.08 12.64
CA ASN A 158 -5.57 -2.08 12.24
C ASN A 158 -6.76 -2.01 13.22
N ASP A 159 -6.59 -2.52 14.45
CA ASP A 159 -7.65 -2.66 15.45
C ASP A 159 -8.40 -1.34 15.73
N SER A 160 -7.72 -0.19 15.65
CA SER A 160 -8.31 1.11 15.91
C SER A 160 -9.41 1.50 14.91
N TYR A 161 -9.30 1.07 13.65
CA TYR A 161 -10.34 1.23 12.64
C TYR A 161 -11.40 0.15 12.76
N LEU A 162 -10.98 -1.09 13.05
CA LEU A 162 -11.89 -2.24 13.20
C LEU A 162 -12.97 -1.97 14.25
N VAL A 163 -12.57 -1.58 15.47
CA VAL A 163 -13.54 -1.37 16.56
C VAL A 163 -14.53 -0.27 16.23
N LYS A 164 -14.07 0.84 15.63
CA LYS A 164 -14.95 1.93 15.21
C LYS A 164 -15.99 1.45 14.20
N GLU A 165 -15.59 0.67 13.20
CA GLU A 165 -16.54 0.15 12.21
C GLU A 165 -17.48 -0.92 12.78
N LEU A 166 -17.02 -1.75 13.73
CA LEU A 166 -17.90 -2.66 14.46
C LEU A 166 -18.98 -1.91 15.24
N ILE A 167 -18.60 -0.84 15.96
CA ILE A 167 -19.54 0.02 16.69
C ILE A 167 -20.50 0.72 15.72
N ASN A 168 -20.00 1.24 14.60
CA ASN A 168 -20.83 1.89 13.59
C ASN A 168 -21.89 0.94 13.01
N ASN A 169 -21.52 -0.29 12.67
CA ASN A 169 -22.47 -1.27 12.13
C ASN A 169 -23.45 -1.75 13.20
N TYR A 170 -23.01 -1.94 14.45
CA TYR A 170 -23.89 -2.19 15.58
C TYR A 170 -24.96 -1.09 15.73
N ASN A 171 -24.56 0.19 15.68
CA ASN A 171 -25.49 1.31 15.82
C ASN A 171 -26.54 1.36 14.70
N LYS A 172 -26.22 0.84 13.50
CA LYS A 172 -27.17 0.76 12.38
C LYS A 172 -28.19 -0.38 12.55
N ASP A 173 -27.82 -1.46 13.22
CA ASP A 173 -28.66 -2.66 13.32
C ASP A 173 -28.52 -3.37 14.69
N GLN A 174 -29.05 -2.72 15.72
CA GLN A 174 -28.95 -3.15 17.13
C GLN A 174 -29.76 -4.41 17.47
N ASN A 175 -30.63 -4.88 16.57
CA ASN A 175 -31.50 -6.04 16.82
C ASN A 175 -31.04 -7.29 16.05
N ASN A 176 -29.92 -7.21 15.33
CA ASN A 176 -29.41 -8.32 14.55
C ASN A 176 -28.63 -9.29 15.42
N TYR A 177 -29.30 -10.38 15.80
CA TYR A 177 -28.73 -11.45 16.63
C TYR A 177 -27.35 -11.88 16.15
N PHE A 178 -27.23 -12.25 14.87
CA PHE A 178 -25.97 -12.76 14.32
C PHE A 178 -24.89 -11.68 14.21
N GLY A 179 -25.28 -10.46 13.82
CA GLY A 179 -24.36 -9.33 13.77
C GLY A 179 -23.77 -9.02 15.14
N ILE A 180 -24.58 -9.01 16.19
CA ILE A 180 -24.12 -8.77 17.56
C ILE A 180 -23.23 -9.91 18.06
N THR A 181 -23.60 -11.17 17.82
CA THR A 181 -22.75 -12.33 18.15
C THR A 181 -21.37 -12.21 17.50
N ASN A 182 -21.32 -11.93 16.19
CA ASN A 182 -20.06 -11.78 15.45
C ASN A 182 -19.25 -10.58 15.94
N THR A 183 -19.91 -9.45 16.23
CA THR A 183 -19.26 -8.27 16.81
C THR A 183 -18.62 -8.57 18.16
N LEU A 184 -19.33 -9.24 19.08
CA LEU A 184 -18.80 -9.63 20.38
C LEU A 184 -17.61 -10.60 20.23
N PHE A 185 -17.72 -11.58 19.33
CA PHE A 185 -16.63 -12.50 19.02
C PHE A 185 -15.36 -11.77 18.54
N LEU A 186 -15.51 -10.78 17.65
CA LEU A 186 -14.39 -9.99 17.14
C LEU A 186 -13.81 -9.06 18.21
N LEU A 187 -14.65 -8.40 19.01
CA LEU A 187 -14.21 -7.55 20.13
C LEU A 187 -13.40 -8.31 21.18
N ALA A 188 -13.64 -9.62 21.34
CA ALA A 188 -12.87 -10.46 22.25
C ALA A 188 -11.40 -10.61 21.81
N LYS A 189 -11.12 -10.40 20.51
CA LYS A 189 -9.79 -10.60 19.89
C LYS A 189 -8.99 -9.31 19.70
N VAL A 190 -9.61 -8.15 19.84
CA VAL A 190 -8.97 -6.83 19.74
C VAL A 190 -7.94 -6.64 20.85
N ASN A 191 -6.86 -5.88 20.63
CA ASN A 191 -5.86 -5.57 21.65
C ASN A 191 -6.40 -4.76 22.85
N ASN A 192 -5.70 -4.82 24.01
CA ASN A 192 -6.19 -4.22 25.26
C ASN A 192 -6.33 -2.70 25.21
N GLU A 193 -5.40 -2.01 24.55
CA GLU A 193 -5.41 -0.55 24.46
C GLU A 193 -6.63 -0.06 23.66
N THR A 194 -6.86 -0.65 22.48
CA THR A 194 -8.00 -0.32 21.63
C THR A 194 -9.32 -0.67 22.32
N PHE A 195 -9.38 -1.82 23.00
CA PHE A 195 -10.56 -2.19 23.79
C PHE A 195 -10.84 -1.17 24.90
N LYS A 196 -9.82 -0.75 25.66
CA LYS A 196 -9.94 0.25 26.72
C LYS A 196 -10.41 1.60 26.18
N ASN A 197 -9.84 2.04 25.06
CA ASN A 197 -10.19 3.32 24.42
C ASN A 197 -11.64 3.39 23.92
N ASN A 198 -12.32 2.24 23.74
CA ASN A 198 -13.70 2.16 23.26
C ASN A 198 -14.65 1.54 24.30
N LEU A 199 -14.26 1.50 25.58
CA LEU A 199 -14.95 0.75 26.63
C LEU A 199 -16.43 1.09 26.78
N ASN A 200 -16.79 2.38 26.69
CA ASN A 200 -18.16 2.83 26.88
C ASN A 200 -19.10 2.33 25.78
N ASP A 201 -18.65 2.32 24.53
CA ASP A 201 -19.45 1.82 23.42
C ASP A 201 -19.52 0.29 23.42
N ILE A 202 -18.43 -0.37 23.81
CA ILE A 202 -18.43 -1.83 24.00
C ILE A 202 -19.43 -2.25 25.08
N LYS A 203 -19.54 -1.51 26.19
CA LYS A 203 -20.55 -1.76 27.24
C LYS A 203 -21.98 -1.74 26.67
N LYS A 204 -22.31 -0.77 25.80
CA LYS A 204 -23.63 -0.71 25.14
C LYS A 204 -23.91 -1.96 24.30
N ILE A 205 -22.90 -2.46 23.57
CA ILE A 205 -23.03 -3.69 22.77
C ILE A 205 -23.27 -4.90 23.69
N VAL A 206 -22.54 -4.99 24.80
CA VAL A 206 -22.71 -6.06 25.81
C VAL A 206 -24.11 -6.03 26.41
N GLU A 207 -24.64 -4.85 26.74
CA GLU A 207 -26.01 -4.70 27.28
C GLU A 207 -27.06 -5.19 26.28
N SER A 208 -26.92 -4.85 24.99
CA SER A 208 -27.81 -5.35 23.94
C SER A 208 -27.68 -6.86 23.76
N GLY A 209 -26.44 -7.39 23.75
CA GLY A 209 -26.19 -8.83 23.74
C GLY A 209 -26.86 -9.54 24.91
N ASP A 210 -26.88 -8.93 26.10
CA ASP A 210 -27.52 -9.50 27.29
C ASP A 210 -29.05 -9.59 27.13
N LYS A 211 -29.67 -8.71 26.34
CA LYS A 211 -31.11 -8.74 26.08
C LYS A 211 -31.49 -9.79 25.03
N ILE A 212 -30.68 -9.97 24.00
CA ILE A 212 -31.08 -10.73 22.80
C ILE A 212 -30.48 -12.14 22.70
N LEU A 213 -29.30 -12.38 23.28
CA LEU A 213 -28.59 -13.65 23.08
C LEU A 213 -29.21 -14.78 23.89
N SER A 214 -29.18 -15.99 23.33
CA SER A 214 -29.56 -17.20 24.07
C SER A 214 -28.62 -17.44 25.27
N PRO A 215 -29.04 -18.18 26.32
CA PRO A 215 -28.17 -18.48 27.46
C PRO A 215 -26.83 -19.12 27.07
N LYS A 216 -26.84 -19.96 26.03
CA LYS A 216 -25.63 -20.57 25.47
C LYS A 216 -24.72 -19.52 24.86
N ASP A 217 -25.24 -18.68 23.96
CA ASP A 217 -24.41 -17.67 23.28
C ASP A 217 -23.94 -16.55 24.22
N LYS A 218 -24.70 -16.24 25.29
CA LYS A 218 -24.21 -15.38 26.37
C LYS A 218 -22.95 -15.95 27.01
N LYS A 219 -22.94 -17.24 27.32
CA LYS A 219 -21.78 -17.92 27.91
C LYS A 219 -20.58 -17.86 26.96
N ASP A 220 -20.81 -18.12 25.68
CA ASP A 220 -19.72 -18.28 24.70
C ASP A 220 -19.13 -16.92 24.26
N TYR A 221 -19.95 -15.88 24.08
CA TYR A 221 -19.52 -14.61 23.49
C TYR A 221 -19.53 -13.43 24.45
N LEU A 222 -20.42 -13.42 25.43
CA LEU A 222 -20.65 -12.26 26.28
C LEU A 222 -19.83 -12.31 27.58
N VAL A 223 -19.71 -13.49 28.20
CA VAL A 223 -18.90 -13.69 29.41
C VAL A 223 -17.43 -13.31 29.21
N PRO A 224 -16.74 -13.71 28.12
CA PRO A 224 -15.34 -13.29 27.90
C PRO A 224 -15.17 -11.77 27.88
N ILE A 225 -16.11 -11.05 27.24
CA ILE A 225 -16.09 -9.59 27.17
C ILE A 225 -16.37 -8.97 28.54
N LYS A 226 -17.35 -9.47 29.29
CA LYS A 226 -17.65 -8.99 30.65
C LYS A 226 -16.46 -9.17 31.59
N ASN A 227 -15.82 -10.34 31.56
CA ASN A 227 -14.63 -10.61 32.37
C ASN A 227 -13.49 -9.62 32.03
N ARG A 228 -13.31 -9.33 30.75
CA ARG A 228 -12.33 -8.35 30.28
C ARG A 228 -12.68 -6.91 30.69
N ILE A 229 -13.95 -6.53 30.68
CA ILE A 229 -14.39 -5.22 31.19
C ILE A 229 -14.08 -5.10 32.68
N SER A 230 -14.37 -6.13 33.47
CA SER A 230 -14.09 -6.14 34.91
C SER A 230 -12.60 -6.03 35.21
N SER A 231 -11.74 -6.73 34.48
CA SER A 231 -10.29 -6.66 34.68
C SER A 231 -9.68 -5.29 34.35
N ILE A 232 -10.30 -4.54 33.42
CA ILE A 232 -9.87 -3.17 33.10
C ILE A 232 -10.29 -2.18 34.19
N ASN A 233 -11.45 -2.36 34.83
CA ASN A 233 -11.91 -1.46 35.89
C ASN A 233 -11.19 -1.68 37.23
N SER A 234 -10.53 -2.83 37.41
CA SER A 234 -9.71 -3.12 38.60
C SER A 234 -8.29 -2.55 38.55
N LEU A 235 -7.91 -1.93 37.43
CA LEU A 235 -6.60 -1.28 37.20
C LEU A 235 -6.73 0.24 37.32
#